data_AF-A0A1M6V6G0-F1
#
_entry.id   AF-A0A1M6V6G0-F1
#
_cell.length_a   1.000
_cell.length_b   1.000
_cell.length_c   1.000
_cell.angle_alpha   90.00
_cell.angle_beta   90.00
_cell.angle_gamma   90.00
#
_symmetry.space_group_name_H-M   'P 1'
#
loop_
_entity.id
_entity.type
_entity.pdbx_description
1 polymer ?
#
loop_
_entity_poly.entity_id
_entity_poly.type
_entity_poly.pdbx_seq_one_letter_code
_entity_poly.pdbx_strand_id
1 'polypeptide(L)'
;MSMKKISYAAALLVLAACSTSDPVIPVTPPVVDSSKVDITVYDATKWAADKPYGQQRAGVTVNLYKSQADFADNKIAFTRSTDVNGKAQFTGIPDGEYYIEAKLDTLSNMPWRSNNEGYTFDSLYQQYTVNSPMNDNLPYGGNFIYKDLNGDGVLDTNDYTKLPAQKVSAAAAKTNSIRIMIGVRTNSEFQPFTTSQEAKDALNVLYNDIHAWHQLVTVADAVLTQDANCNGIAAYCDLDTYKMNAFNNITTRIWNNGISLINKANRMMQYGVKATGDSSYYAHAIGVRGYVKMQLADLFGSFPNYNTLLPLKTIYQTQSNTVRTNIEADLNTAYRMLPALTSTNRDRSKLSKEATNALLVRNALNNGQYATAVAIAMPIFDNDSAVILEMDKSNTYTSSTSREILWGDNKEITNADLKVIFKKGNYLPIINLNQLVTTHAEAYAQVGRRDEAIGRINMIASRSGLTPYPQPWSQSIIATMEKIQLQTFTDQAIEGITLRSLVRWNIQLNSLGPLGFQPHNALMPVPMSFVDQYPNIVQNPGY
;
A
#
# COMPACT_ATOMS: atom_id res chain seq x y z
N MET A 1 28.34 -132.33 24.57
CA MET A 1 28.31 -132.12 23.11
C MET A 1 27.98 -130.65 22.86
N SER A 2 28.97 -129.78 22.70
CA SER A 2 29.70 -129.42 21.45
C SER A 2 29.05 -128.22 20.74
N MET A 3 29.66 -127.02 20.88
CA MET A 3 30.25 -126.21 19.78
C MET A 3 29.22 -125.37 18.98
N LYS A 4 29.47 -124.19 18.38
CA LYS A 4 30.59 -123.26 18.21
C LYS A 4 30.05 -122.03 17.41
N LYS A 5 30.70 -120.87 17.61
CA LYS A 5 31.14 -119.83 16.62
C LYS A 5 30.16 -119.03 15.73
N ILE A 6 30.13 -117.70 15.98
CA ILE A 6 30.72 -116.56 15.20
C ILE A 6 30.72 -116.66 13.65
N SER A 7 30.24 -115.60 12.93
CA SER A 7 31.01 -114.80 11.93
C SER A 7 30.21 -113.86 10.98
N TYR A 8 30.53 -112.55 11.07
CA TYR A 8 30.82 -111.51 10.04
C TYR A 8 29.79 -110.90 9.03
N ALA A 9 29.43 -109.63 9.30
CA ALA A 9 29.65 -108.33 8.59
C ALA A 9 29.83 -108.18 7.04
N ALA A 10 29.17 -107.15 6.47
CA ALA A 10 29.69 -106.00 5.66
C ALA A 10 28.49 -105.22 5.02
N ALA A 11 28.18 -103.95 5.33
CA ALA A 11 28.79 -102.64 5.01
C ALA A 11 28.46 -102.06 3.59
N LEU A 12 27.77 -100.91 3.52
CA LEU A 12 28.18 -99.68 2.79
C LEU A 12 27.21 -98.46 2.93
N LEU A 13 27.75 -97.41 3.56
CA LEU A 13 27.67 -95.93 3.40
C LEU A 13 26.37 -95.06 3.31
N VAL A 14 26.21 -94.23 4.36
CA VAL A 14 26.22 -92.74 4.47
C VAL A 14 25.23 -91.88 3.64
N LEU A 15 24.31 -91.18 4.35
CA LEU A 15 24.38 -89.73 4.63
C LEU A 15 23.30 -89.34 5.68
N ALA A 16 23.73 -88.68 6.75
CA ALA A 16 22.87 -88.13 7.81
C ALA A 16 22.73 -86.62 7.64
N ALA A 17 21.52 -86.09 7.83
CA ALA A 17 21.31 -84.68 8.17
C ALA A 17 20.07 -84.56 9.07
N CYS A 18 20.29 -84.04 10.28
CA CYS A 18 19.29 -83.75 11.31
C CYS A 18 18.39 -82.57 10.89
N SER A 19 17.08 -82.67 11.14
CA SER A 19 16.15 -81.53 11.05
C SER A 19 16.13 -80.76 12.37
N THR A 20 16.65 -79.53 12.36
CA THR A 20 16.48 -78.54 13.44
C THR A 20 15.13 -77.85 13.29
N SER A 21 14.39 -77.71 14.38
CA SER A 21 13.18 -76.89 14.50
C SER A 21 13.50 -75.42 14.26
N ASP A 22 12.87 -74.81 13.27
CA ASP A 22 12.99 -73.37 12.98
C ASP A 22 12.42 -72.53 14.15
N PRO A 23 13.12 -71.46 14.58
CA PRO A 23 12.59 -70.53 15.57
C PRO A 23 11.49 -69.67 14.94
N VAL A 24 10.34 -69.61 15.62
CA VAL A 24 9.27 -68.66 15.28
C VAL A 24 9.80 -67.24 15.46
N ILE A 25 9.93 -66.51 14.36
CA ILE A 25 10.27 -65.08 14.38
C ILE A 25 9.09 -64.35 15.03
N PRO A 26 9.28 -63.57 16.11
CA PRO A 26 8.22 -62.73 16.65
C PRO A 26 7.85 -61.69 15.59
N VAL A 27 6.61 -61.78 15.08
CA VAL A 27 6.03 -60.73 14.25
C VAL A 27 5.84 -59.52 15.15
N THR A 28 6.73 -58.52 15.05
CA THR A 28 6.46 -57.21 15.63
C THR A 28 5.18 -56.67 15.01
N PRO A 29 4.17 -56.25 15.81
CA PRO A 29 3.00 -55.59 15.24
C PRO A 29 3.47 -54.41 14.40
N PRO A 30 2.83 -54.12 13.25
CA PRO A 30 3.18 -52.95 12.46
C PRO A 30 3.15 -51.74 13.39
N VAL A 31 4.24 -50.98 13.45
CA VAL A 31 4.30 -49.73 14.19
C VAL A 31 3.25 -48.83 13.55
N VAL A 32 2.07 -48.74 14.17
CA VAL A 32 1.06 -47.76 13.79
C VAL A 32 1.69 -46.42 14.12
N ASP A 33 2.04 -45.67 13.08
CA ASP A 33 2.56 -44.33 13.25
C ASP A 33 1.49 -43.48 13.95
N SER A 34 1.72 -43.27 15.24
CA SER A 34 0.88 -42.48 16.14
C SER A 34 1.42 -41.07 16.30
N SER A 35 2.36 -40.67 15.43
CA SER A 35 2.85 -39.30 15.38
C SER A 35 1.67 -38.35 15.23
N LYS A 36 1.74 -37.26 15.98
CA LYS A 36 0.70 -36.24 15.97
C LYS A 36 1.34 -34.87 15.95
N VAL A 37 0.97 -34.08 14.96
CA VAL A 37 1.37 -32.67 14.86
C VAL A 37 0.14 -31.81 15.02
N ASP A 38 0.13 -31.03 16.10
CA ASP A 38 -0.97 -30.13 16.47
C ASP A 38 -0.53 -28.68 16.20
N ILE A 39 -1.07 -28.08 15.15
CA ILE A 39 -0.80 -26.69 14.79
C ILE A 39 -1.98 -25.84 15.24
N THR A 40 -1.75 -24.93 16.19
CA THR A 40 -2.77 -23.96 16.61
C THR A 40 -2.51 -22.60 15.95
N VAL A 41 -3.45 -22.12 15.15
CA VAL A 41 -3.31 -20.89 14.39
C VAL A 41 -4.08 -19.74 15.05
N TYR A 42 -3.40 -18.61 15.17
CA TYR A 42 -3.93 -17.36 15.70
C TYR A 42 -3.97 -16.29 14.62
N ASP A 43 -5.08 -15.58 14.52
CA ASP A 43 -5.25 -14.36 13.74
C ASP A 43 -4.67 -13.18 14.54
N ALA A 44 -3.46 -12.77 14.16
CA ALA A 44 -2.72 -11.67 14.77
C ALA A 44 -3.41 -10.31 14.54
N THR A 45 -4.30 -10.20 13.53
CA THR A 45 -5.12 -9.00 13.30
C THR A 45 -6.24 -8.83 14.33
N LYS A 46 -6.36 -9.79 15.27
CA LYS A 46 -7.25 -9.76 16.45
C LYS A 46 -6.47 -9.74 17.77
N TRP A 47 -5.23 -9.26 17.75
CA TRP A 47 -4.44 -8.92 18.93
C TRP A 47 -5.18 -7.98 19.89
N ALA A 48 -4.99 -8.22 21.18
CA ALA A 48 -5.37 -7.35 22.29
C ALA A 48 -4.40 -7.60 23.45
N ALA A 49 -4.34 -6.70 24.44
CA ALA A 49 -3.41 -6.83 25.56
C ALA A 49 -3.59 -8.15 26.36
N ASP A 50 -4.83 -8.66 26.43
CA ASP A 50 -5.19 -9.95 27.03
C ASP A 50 -5.06 -11.14 26.05
N LYS A 51 -4.74 -10.87 24.78
CA LYS A 51 -4.60 -11.84 23.68
C LYS A 51 -3.27 -11.61 22.94
N PRO A 52 -2.12 -11.95 23.55
CA PRO A 52 -0.80 -11.53 23.08
C PRO A 52 -0.40 -12.06 21.70
N TYR A 53 -1.09 -13.09 21.19
CA TYR A 53 -0.87 -13.68 19.87
C TYR A 53 -2.04 -13.45 18.88
N GLY A 54 -3.06 -12.69 19.31
CA GLY A 54 -4.33 -12.61 18.61
C GLY A 54 -5.33 -13.67 19.03
N GLN A 55 -6.31 -13.94 18.17
CA GLN A 55 -7.42 -14.86 18.45
C GLN A 55 -7.27 -16.15 17.65
N GLN A 56 -7.55 -17.31 18.25
CA GLN A 56 -7.57 -18.59 17.52
C GLN A 56 -8.53 -18.52 16.33
N ARG A 57 -8.09 -19.03 15.17
CA ARG A 57 -8.78 -18.83 13.89
C ARG A 57 -9.15 -20.15 13.22
N ALA A 58 -10.45 -20.39 13.08
CA ALA A 58 -11.01 -21.50 12.33
C ALA A 58 -10.94 -21.30 10.81
N GLY A 59 -10.94 -22.41 10.06
CA GLY A 59 -10.97 -22.40 8.59
C GLY A 59 -9.65 -22.02 7.91
N VAL A 60 -8.56 -21.88 8.66
CA VAL A 60 -7.22 -21.60 8.10
C VAL A 60 -6.70 -22.85 7.41
N THR A 61 -6.27 -22.72 6.16
CA THR A 61 -5.58 -23.81 5.46
C THR A 61 -4.13 -23.88 5.93
N VAL A 62 -3.73 -25.04 6.45
CA VAL A 62 -2.37 -25.34 6.91
C VAL A 62 -1.77 -26.42 6.01
N ASN A 63 -0.69 -26.07 5.31
CA ASN A 63 0.07 -26.96 4.44
C ASN A 63 1.43 -27.27 5.06
N LEU A 64 1.84 -28.54 4.98
CA LEU A 64 3.15 -29.03 5.37
C LEU A 64 3.96 -29.39 4.12
N TYR A 65 5.21 -28.96 4.07
CA TYR A 65 6.17 -29.27 3.00
C TYR A 65 7.39 -29.97 3.60
N LYS A 66 8.00 -30.91 2.88
CA LYS A 66 9.22 -31.60 3.35
C LYS A 66 10.47 -30.73 3.21
N SER A 67 10.42 -29.71 2.36
CA SER A 67 11.50 -28.75 2.16
C SER A 67 10.94 -27.40 1.70
N GLN A 68 11.75 -26.34 1.80
CA GLN A 68 11.42 -25.03 1.21
C GLN A 68 11.43 -25.06 -0.33
N ALA A 69 12.18 -26.00 -0.93
CA ALA A 69 12.12 -26.25 -2.38
C ALA A 69 10.77 -26.84 -2.78
N ASP A 70 10.24 -27.80 -2.01
CA ASP A 70 8.90 -28.33 -2.25
C ASP A 70 7.83 -27.23 -2.12
N PHE A 71 8.00 -26.23 -1.24
CA PHE A 71 7.11 -25.06 -1.20
C PHE A 71 7.21 -24.22 -2.48
N ALA A 72 8.43 -23.93 -2.94
CA ALA A 72 8.66 -23.20 -4.19
C ALA A 72 8.01 -23.89 -5.40
N ASP A 73 8.02 -25.22 -5.41
CA ASP A 73 7.42 -26.06 -6.45
C ASP A 73 5.93 -26.38 -6.20
N ASN A 74 5.32 -25.81 -5.15
CA ASN A 74 3.94 -26.05 -4.71
C ASN A 74 3.61 -27.55 -4.48
N LYS A 75 4.59 -28.32 -4.02
CA LYS A 75 4.48 -29.76 -3.74
C LYS A 75 4.12 -29.99 -2.27
N ILE A 76 2.83 -29.91 -1.98
CA ILE A 76 2.28 -30.08 -0.63
C ILE A 76 2.41 -31.55 -0.18
N ALA A 77 2.99 -31.79 1.00
CA ALA A 77 3.06 -33.12 1.60
C ALA A 77 1.78 -33.48 2.35
N PHE A 78 1.26 -32.55 3.16
CA PHE A 78 0.02 -32.71 3.90
C PHE A 78 -0.74 -31.38 3.99
N THR A 79 -2.08 -31.44 4.02
CA THR A 79 -2.93 -30.26 4.17
C THR A 79 -4.07 -30.51 5.15
N ARG A 80 -4.44 -29.50 5.93
CA ARG A 80 -5.61 -29.54 6.79
C ARG A 80 -6.17 -28.15 7.04
N SER A 81 -7.47 -28.06 7.31
CA SER A 81 -8.10 -26.84 7.82
C SER A 81 -8.14 -26.85 9.36
N THR A 82 -8.01 -25.68 9.98
CA THR A 82 -8.20 -25.51 11.41
C THR A 82 -9.66 -25.65 11.82
N ASP A 83 -9.90 -26.27 12.98
CA ASP A 83 -11.22 -26.41 13.61
C ASP A 83 -11.69 -25.11 14.30
N VAL A 84 -12.82 -25.17 14.99
CA VAL A 84 -13.41 -24.04 15.75
C VAL A 84 -12.48 -23.45 16.82
N ASN A 85 -11.48 -24.20 17.28
CA ASN A 85 -10.47 -23.78 18.24
C ASN A 85 -9.15 -23.36 17.56
N GLY A 86 -9.19 -23.16 16.24
CA GLY A 86 -8.02 -22.79 15.45
C GLY A 86 -6.97 -23.90 15.32
N LYS A 87 -7.34 -25.17 15.54
CA LYS A 87 -6.40 -26.29 15.56
C LYS A 87 -6.44 -27.14 14.29
N ALA A 88 -5.30 -27.32 13.66
CA ALA A 88 -5.08 -28.27 12.57
C ALA A 88 -4.25 -29.46 13.09
N GLN A 89 -4.83 -30.65 13.10
CA GLN A 89 -4.22 -31.86 13.65
C GLN A 89 -3.86 -32.88 12.57
N PHE A 90 -2.57 -33.14 12.42
CA PHE A 90 -2.04 -34.17 11.53
C PHE A 90 -1.73 -35.41 12.36
N THR A 91 -2.18 -36.59 11.91
CA THR A 91 -1.98 -37.87 12.59
C THR A 91 -1.41 -38.89 11.63
N GLY A 92 -0.46 -39.71 12.08
CA GLY A 92 0.17 -40.74 11.27
C GLY A 92 0.97 -40.19 10.10
N ILE A 93 1.66 -39.07 10.32
CA ILE A 93 2.56 -38.48 9.32
C ILE A 93 3.99 -38.97 9.58
N PRO A 94 4.77 -39.35 8.55
CA PRO A 94 6.10 -39.93 8.75
C PRO A 94 7.03 -39.01 9.54
N ASP A 95 7.89 -39.62 10.35
CA ASP A 95 8.96 -38.94 11.07
C ASP A 95 9.77 -38.03 10.14
N GLY A 96 9.98 -36.79 10.57
CA GLY A 96 10.66 -35.79 9.77
C GLY A 96 10.38 -34.35 10.21
N GLU A 97 11.15 -33.41 9.66
CA GLU A 97 10.90 -31.99 9.79
C GLU A 97 10.03 -31.50 8.63
N TYR A 98 9.02 -30.67 8.96
CA TYR A 98 8.09 -30.11 7.99
C TYR A 98 8.04 -28.59 8.11
N TYR A 99 8.00 -27.91 6.96
CA TYR A 99 7.83 -26.47 6.84
C TYR A 99 6.35 -26.11 6.71
N ILE A 100 5.93 -25.05 7.39
CA ILE A 100 4.51 -24.74 7.61
C ILE A 100 4.10 -23.49 6.82
N GLU A 101 3.14 -23.63 5.92
CA GLU A 101 2.35 -22.51 5.39
C GLU A 101 0.97 -22.52 6.06
N ALA A 102 0.56 -21.40 6.65
CA ALA A 102 -0.79 -21.19 7.15
C ALA A 102 -1.40 -19.95 6.49
N LYS A 103 -2.56 -20.09 5.85
CA LYS A 103 -3.21 -19.00 5.10
C LYS A 103 -4.74 -19.03 5.17
N LEU A 104 -5.32 -17.84 5.23
CA LEU A 104 -6.76 -17.60 5.13
C LEU A 104 -7.00 -16.21 4.53
N ASP A 105 -7.68 -16.14 3.39
CA ASP A 105 -7.90 -14.88 2.65
C ASP A 105 -6.59 -14.12 2.39
N THR A 106 -6.43 -12.94 3.02
CA THR A 106 -5.22 -12.10 2.97
C THR A 106 -4.24 -12.39 4.11
N LEU A 107 -4.63 -13.17 5.11
CA LEU A 107 -3.82 -13.50 6.28
C LEU A 107 -2.87 -14.65 5.97
N SER A 108 -1.62 -14.49 6.38
CA SER A 108 -0.55 -15.48 6.15
C SER A 108 0.44 -15.49 7.31
N ASN A 109 1.08 -16.64 7.56
CA ASN A 109 2.26 -16.73 8.44
C ASN A 109 3.55 -16.29 7.74
N MET A 110 3.43 -15.70 6.55
CA MET A 110 4.47 -15.04 5.78
C MET A 110 3.95 -13.66 5.35
N PRO A 111 3.70 -12.74 6.29
CA PRO A 111 2.99 -11.48 6.05
C PRO A 111 3.79 -10.48 5.21
N TRP A 112 5.12 -10.64 5.14
CA TRP A 112 6.01 -9.82 4.31
C TRP A 112 6.97 -10.72 3.54
N ARG A 113 6.63 -10.98 2.28
CA ARG A 113 7.38 -11.85 1.37
C ARG A 113 7.53 -11.25 -0.02
N SER A 114 8.59 -11.65 -0.70
CA SER A 114 8.82 -11.44 -2.13
C SER A 114 9.20 -12.79 -2.73
N ASN A 115 8.34 -13.35 -3.59
CA ASN A 115 8.47 -14.72 -4.09
C ASN A 115 8.57 -15.75 -2.93
N ASN A 116 9.63 -16.58 -2.93
CA ASN A 116 9.90 -17.62 -1.95
C ASN A 116 10.84 -17.17 -0.82
N GLU A 117 11.07 -15.86 -0.70
CA GLU A 117 11.91 -15.26 0.33
C GLU A 117 11.14 -14.16 1.07
N GLY A 118 11.57 -13.85 2.28
CA GLY A 118 10.99 -12.76 3.06
C GLY A 118 11.41 -12.81 4.51
N TYR A 119 10.75 -12.00 5.32
CA TYR A 119 11.09 -11.89 6.73
C TYR A 119 10.47 -13.02 7.56
N THR A 120 11.25 -13.50 8.52
CA THR A 120 10.73 -14.28 9.65
C THR A 120 10.51 -13.35 10.85
N PHE A 121 9.77 -13.82 11.86
CA PHE A 121 9.39 -13.02 13.02
C PHE A 121 9.43 -13.84 14.30
N ASP A 122 9.57 -13.18 15.44
CA ASP A 122 9.50 -13.81 16.76
C ASP A 122 8.07 -13.81 17.32
N SER A 123 7.46 -12.63 17.39
CA SER A 123 6.18 -12.42 18.06
C SER A 123 5.50 -11.14 17.56
N LEU A 124 4.52 -10.64 18.30
CA LEU A 124 3.87 -9.35 18.11
C LEU A 124 4.33 -8.34 19.16
N TYR A 125 4.33 -7.05 18.82
CA TYR A 125 4.47 -5.98 19.81
C TYR A 125 3.32 -6.04 20.83
N GLN A 126 3.64 -6.04 22.12
CA GLN A 126 2.63 -6.16 23.19
C GLN A 126 2.18 -4.81 23.76
N GLN A 127 2.95 -3.76 23.52
CA GLN A 127 2.69 -2.41 23.99
C GLN A 127 3.35 -1.42 23.04
N TYR A 128 2.89 -0.18 23.06
CA TYR A 128 3.51 0.91 22.32
C TYR A 128 4.83 1.28 22.99
N THR A 129 5.91 0.60 22.63
CA THR A 129 7.26 0.94 23.10
C THR A 129 8.10 1.34 21.91
N VAL A 130 8.46 2.62 21.85
CA VAL A 130 9.57 3.09 21.02
C VAL A 130 10.85 2.84 21.81
N ASN A 131 11.66 1.92 21.29
CA ASN A 131 13.12 1.98 21.26
C ASN A 131 13.63 0.70 20.60
N SER A 132 13.41 0.57 19.29
CA SER A 132 14.38 -0.11 18.44
C SER A 132 14.31 0.48 17.04
N PRO A 133 15.41 1.06 16.52
CA PRO A 133 15.47 1.56 15.13
C PRO A 133 15.16 0.48 14.07
N MET A 134 15.16 -0.80 14.49
CA MET A 134 14.94 -2.00 13.66
C MET A 134 13.54 -2.11 13.04
N ASN A 135 12.57 -1.28 13.43
CA ASN A 135 11.17 -1.43 12.97
C ASN A 135 10.40 -0.10 12.94
N ASP A 136 11.10 1.02 12.73
CA ASP A 136 10.59 2.40 12.88
C ASP A 136 9.31 2.71 12.06
N ASN A 137 8.94 1.86 11.11
CA ASN A 137 7.72 1.99 10.31
C ASN A 137 6.48 1.28 10.91
N LEU A 138 6.61 0.41 11.93
CA LEU A 138 5.52 -0.46 12.42
C LEU A 138 5.44 -0.69 13.96
N PRO A 139 5.85 0.21 14.88
CA PRO A 139 5.98 -0.08 16.32
C PRO A 139 4.64 -0.13 17.11
N TYR A 140 3.55 -0.50 16.45
CA TYR A 140 2.22 -0.56 17.07
C TYR A 140 1.95 -1.94 17.68
N GLY A 141 1.31 -1.96 18.86
CA GLY A 141 0.83 -3.19 19.48
C GLY A 141 0.04 -4.06 18.48
N GLY A 142 0.36 -5.34 18.42
CA GLY A 142 -0.20 -6.32 17.51
C GLY A 142 0.52 -6.49 16.16
N ASN A 143 1.43 -5.58 15.77
CA ASN A 143 2.27 -5.79 14.59
C ASN A 143 3.37 -6.84 14.84
N PHE A 144 3.80 -7.51 13.77
CA PHE A 144 4.89 -8.48 13.82
C PHE A 144 6.23 -7.82 14.16
N ILE A 145 7.01 -8.50 15.01
CA ILE A 145 8.41 -8.19 15.32
C ILE A 145 9.27 -9.04 14.38
N TYR A 146 9.70 -8.45 13.27
CA TYR A 146 10.55 -9.12 12.29
C TYR A 146 11.98 -9.27 12.82
N LYS A 147 12.66 -10.34 12.39
CA LYS A 147 14.05 -10.58 12.76
C LYS A 147 14.98 -9.80 11.84
N ASP A 148 15.87 -9.05 12.45
CA ASP A 148 17.13 -8.65 11.87
C ASP A 148 18.06 -9.89 11.91
N LEU A 149 18.32 -10.47 10.74
CA LEU A 149 19.12 -11.70 10.62
C LEU A 149 20.62 -11.40 10.50
N ASN A 150 20.99 -10.21 10.03
CA ASN A 150 22.39 -9.83 9.84
C ASN A 150 22.98 -9.05 11.05
N GLY A 151 22.12 -8.56 11.95
CA GLY A 151 22.44 -7.86 13.19
C GLY A 151 22.85 -6.39 13.01
N ASP A 152 22.54 -5.76 11.89
CA ASP A 152 22.97 -4.38 11.57
C ASP A 152 22.02 -3.29 12.10
N GLY A 153 20.88 -3.67 12.65
CA GLY A 153 19.89 -2.76 13.20
C GLY A 153 18.92 -2.16 12.18
N VAL A 154 18.97 -2.57 10.91
CA VAL A 154 18.16 -2.04 9.81
C VAL A 154 17.44 -3.19 9.12
N LEU A 155 16.10 -3.14 9.09
CA LEU A 155 15.33 -4.15 8.38
C LEU A 155 15.37 -3.92 6.87
N ASP A 156 16.13 -4.74 6.13
CA ASP A 156 16.30 -4.64 4.68
C ASP A 156 16.30 -6.02 3.98
N THR A 157 16.72 -6.09 2.71
CA THR A 157 16.72 -7.35 1.94
C THR A 157 17.77 -8.35 2.41
N ASN A 158 18.79 -7.92 3.17
CA ASN A 158 19.81 -8.81 3.74
C ASN A 158 19.26 -9.66 4.89
N ASP A 159 18.09 -9.31 5.43
CA ASP A 159 17.36 -10.09 6.44
C ASP A 159 16.39 -11.10 5.85
N TYR A 160 16.37 -11.23 4.52
CA TYR A 160 15.49 -12.19 3.89
C TYR A 160 15.97 -13.62 4.19
N THR A 161 15.01 -14.48 4.47
CA THR A 161 15.23 -15.93 4.55
C THR A 161 14.30 -16.64 3.58
N LYS A 162 14.68 -17.88 3.23
CA LYS A 162 13.79 -18.75 2.45
C LYS A 162 12.53 -19.03 3.25
N LEU A 163 11.42 -19.09 2.54
CA LEU A 163 10.09 -19.32 3.11
C LEU A 163 9.54 -20.71 2.71
N PRO A 164 8.68 -21.32 3.54
CA PRO A 164 8.26 -20.85 4.87
C PRO A 164 9.39 -21.03 5.88
N ALA A 165 9.55 -20.10 6.81
CA ALA A 165 10.62 -20.16 7.82
C ALA A 165 10.22 -21.00 9.07
N GLN A 166 8.93 -21.09 9.35
CA GLN A 166 8.41 -21.83 10.50
C GLN A 166 8.31 -23.33 10.20
N LYS A 167 8.70 -24.15 11.18
CA LYS A 167 8.83 -25.60 11.01
C LYS A 167 8.37 -26.37 12.25
N VAL A 168 8.03 -27.64 12.06
CA VAL A 168 7.65 -28.58 13.11
C VAL A 168 8.17 -29.97 12.79
N SER A 169 8.59 -30.71 13.80
CA SER A 169 8.99 -32.11 13.65
C SER A 169 7.81 -33.04 13.93
N ALA A 170 7.64 -34.08 13.13
CA ALA A 170 6.85 -35.26 13.47
C ALA A 170 7.79 -36.34 14.02
N ALA A 171 7.35 -37.03 15.07
CA ALA A 171 8.07 -38.14 15.66
C ALA A 171 7.08 -39.19 16.18
N ALA A 172 7.38 -40.47 15.95
CA ALA A 172 6.54 -41.59 16.33
C ALA A 172 6.16 -41.53 17.82
N ALA A 173 4.88 -41.83 18.10
CA ALA A 173 4.29 -41.83 19.44
C ALA A 173 4.40 -40.50 20.22
N LYS A 174 4.75 -39.39 19.57
CA LYS A 174 4.79 -38.06 20.18
C LYS A 174 3.72 -37.16 19.58
N THR A 175 3.16 -36.30 20.45
CA THR A 175 2.36 -35.14 20.02
C THR A 175 3.23 -33.89 20.07
N ASN A 176 3.64 -33.38 18.92
CA ASN A 176 4.36 -32.12 18.81
C ASN A 176 3.36 -31.01 18.51
N SER A 177 3.36 -29.97 19.35
CA SER A 177 2.43 -28.84 19.22
C SER A 177 3.19 -27.56 18.92
N ILE A 178 2.70 -26.75 17.97
CA ILE A 178 3.27 -25.45 17.64
C ILE A 178 2.17 -24.40 17.48
N ARG A 179 2.49 -23.16 17.87
CA ARG A 179 1.67 -21.98 17.60
C ARG A 179 2.11 -21.33 16.30
N ILE A 180 1.16 -21.00 15.44
CA ILE A 180 1.39 -20.21 14.24
C ILE A 180 0.53 -18.95 14.30
N MET A 181 1.11 -17.81 13.95
CA MET A 181 0.39 -16.55 13.81
C MET A 181 0.25 -16.24 12.33
N ILE A 182 -0.97 -15.93 11.90
CA ILE A 182 -1.26 -15.41 10.56
C ILE A 182 -1.69 -13.96 10.69
N GLY A 183 -1.29 -13.13 9.75
CA GLY A 183 -1.66 -11.72 9.73
C GLY A 183 -1.29 -11.08 8.41
N VAL A 184 -1.22 -9.76 8.42
CA VAL A 184 -0.71 -8.96 7.29
C VAL A 184 0.50 -8.16 7.73
N ARG A 185 1.13 -7.45 6.79
CA ARG A 185 2.32 -6.62 7.07
C ARG A 185 2.11 -5.68 8.26
N THR A 186 0.92 -5.08 8.38
CA THR A 186 0.54 -4.14 9.45
C THR A 186 -0.78 -4.56 10.11
N ASN A 187 -0.72 -5.46 11.09
CA ASN A 187 -1.91 -5.94 11.82
C ASN A 187 -2.65 -4.83 12.58
N SER A 188 -1.97 -3.78 13.02
CA SER A 188 -2.60 -2.67 13.74
C SER A 188 -3.64 -1.94 12.87
N GLU A 189 -3.55 -2.02 11.54
CA GLU A 189 -4.56 -1.47 10.63
C GLU A 189 -5.95 -2.17 10.77
N PHE A 190 -6.04 -3.32 11.47
CA PHE A 190 -7.29 -4.09 11.66
C PHE A 190 -8.04 -3.80 12.94
N GLN A 191 -7.40 -3.14 13.90
CA GLN A 191 -7.88 -3.09 15.28
C GLN A 191 -8.79 -1.88 15.53
N PRO A 192 -9.87 -2.01 16.32
CA PRO A 192 -10.54 -0.85 16.89
C PRO A 192 -9.57 -0.01 17.70
N PHE A 193 -9.80 1.30 17.79
CA PHE A 193 -9.07 2.14 18.75
C PHE A 193 -9.63 1.88 20.15
N THR A 194 -8.73 1.58 21.09
CA THR A 194 -9.09 1.26 22.49
C THR A 194 -9.38 2.51 23.31
N THR A 195 -8.79 3.64 22.93
CA THR A 195 -8.96 4.94 23.60
C THR A 195 -9.18 6.06 22.60
N SER A 196 -9.77 7.17 23.06
CA SER A 196 -9.85 8.40 22.26
C SER A 196 -8.46 8.88 21.83
N GLN A 197 -7.46 8.79 22.70
CA GLN A 197 -6.09 9.23 22.41
C GLN A 197 -5.46 8.44 21.26
N GLU A 198 -5.64 7.11 21.24
CA GLU A 198 -5.14 6.26 20.15
C GLU A 198 -5.73 6.68 18.78
N ALA A 199 -7.01 7.06 18.75
CA ALA A 199 -7.64 7.58 17.54
C ALA A 199 -7.07 8.95 17.13
N LYS A 200 -6.76 9.84 18.09
CA LYS A 200 -6.12 11.15 17.80
C LYS A 200 -4.74 10.95 17.19
N ASP A 201 -3.95 10.07 17.77
CA ASP A 201 -2.59 9.76 17.32
C ASP A 201 -2.63 9.13 15.93
N ALA A 202 -3.53 8.17 15.70
CA ALA A 202 -3.71 7.55 14.38
C ALA A 202 -4.16 8.55 13.30
N LEU A 203 -5.00 9.55 13.64
CA LEU A 203 -5.37 10.59 12.68
C LEU A 203 -4.18 11.50 12.34
N ASN A 204 -3.36 11.85 13.33
CA ASN A 204 -2.15 12.64 13.10
C ASN A 204 -1.12 11.86 12.27
N VAL A 205 -0.97 10.55 12.50
CA VAL A 205 -0.15 9.65 11.67
C VAL A 205 -0.67 9.62 10.23
N LEU A 206 -1.99 9.47 10.02
CA LEU A 206 -2.58 9.52 8.68
C LEU A 206 -2.21 10.82 7.94
N TYR A 207 -2.25 11.97 8.63
CA TYR A 207 -1.86 13.25 8.04
C TYR A 207 -0.36 13.39 7.80
N ASN A 208 0.50 12.92 8.69
CA ASN A 208 1.95 12.91 8.47
C ASN A 208 2.32 12.04 7.25
N ASP A 209 1.71 10.86 7.16
CA ASP A 209 1.99 9.90 6.08
C ASP A 209 1.52 10.42 4.73
N ILE A 210 0.37 11.11 4.65
CA ILE A 210 -0.11 11.69 3.38
C ILE A 210 0.78 12.84 2.91
N HIS A 211 1.32 13.65 3.83
CA HIS A 211 2.27 14.71 3.51
C HIS A 211 3.58 14.13 2.95
N ALA A 212 4.14 13.11 3.62
CA ALA A 212 5.33 12.41 3.14
C ALA A 212 5.10 11.73 1.79
N TRP A 213 3.93 11.09 1.61
CA TRP A 213 3.55 10.45 0.36
C TRP A 213 3.36 11.45 -0.79
N HIS A 214 2.77 12.62 -0.52
CA HIS A 214 2.64 13.66 -1.54
C HIS A 214 4.00 14.20 -2.00
N GLN A 215 4.99 14.34 -1.10
CA GLN A 215 6.36 14.69 -1.49
C GLN A 215 6.95 13.64 -2.44
N LEU A 216 6.76 12.34 -2.15
CA LEU A 216 7.21 11.24 -3.03
C LEU A 216 6.52 11.29 -4.40
N VAL A 217 5.20 11.48 -4.44
CA VAL A 217 4.43 11.60 -5.69
C VAL A 217 4.89 12.82 -6.50
N THR A 218 5.20 13.92 -5.83
CA THR A 218 5.67 15.16 -6.48
C THR A 218 7.02 14.97 -7.17
N VAL A 219 7.96 14.23 -6.55
CA VAL A 219 9.24 13.90 -7.21
C VAL A 219 9.00 13.04 -8.45
N ALA A 220 8.15 12.01 -8.34
CA ALA A 220 7.86 11.13 -9.46
C ALA A 220 7.17 11.86 -10.62
N ASP A 221 6.18 12.71 -10.35
CA ASP A 221 5.53 13.55 -11.37
C ASP A 221 6.51 14.51 -12.04
N ALA A 222 7.38 15.15 -11.26
CA ALA A 222 8.37 16.08 -11.80
C ALA A 222 9.38 15.41 -12.72
N VAL A 223 9.88 14.22 -12.35
CA VAL A 223 10.87 13.47 -13.14
C VAL A 223 10.24 12.76 -14.35
N LEU A 224 8.96 12.38 -14.29
CA LEU A 224 8.25 11.85 -15.47
C LEU A 224 7.95 12.92 -16.52
N THR A 225 8.06 14.19 -16.14
CA THR A 225 7.73 15.33 -16.98
C THR A 225 8.97 16.19 -17.21
N GLN A 226 8.78 17.29 -17.92
CA GLN A 226 9.83 18.27 -18.20
C GLN A 226 10.20 19.17 -17.01
N ASP A 227 9.63 18.93 -15.83
CA ASP A 227 9.83 19.75 -14.64
C ASP A 227 11.16 19.46 -13.92
N ALA A 228 11.66 18.23 -14.01
CA ALA A 228 12.93 17.80 -13.44
C ALA A 228 13.54 16.63 -14.24
N ASN A 229 14.79 16.28 -13.96
CA ASN A 229 15.45 15.06 -14.45
C ASN A 229 16.03 14.29 -13.26
N CYS A 230 16.61 13.11 -13.51
CA CYS A 230 17.14 12.28 -12.42
C CYS A 230 18.51 12.71 -11.86
N ASN A 231 19.08 13.84 -12.29
CA ASN A 231 20.38 14.28 -11.80
C ASN A 231 20.34 14.59 -10.30
N GLY A 232 21.17 13.89 -9.53
CA GLY A 232 21.19 13.98 -8.07
C GLY A 232 20.13 13.13 -7.35
N ILE A 233 19.27 12.41 -8.09
CA ILE A 233 18.23 11.51 -7.58
C ILE A 233 18.17 10.22 -8.43
N ALA A 234 19.30 9.49 -8.49
CA ALA A 234 19.51 8.37 -9.41
C ALA A 234 18.43 7.25 -9.33
N ALA A 235 17.76 7.10 -8.19
CA ALA A 235 16.67 6.14 -8.02
C ALA A 235 15.46 6.39 -8.95
N TYR A 236 15.35 7.58 -9.57
CA TYR A 236 14.26 7.97 -10.46
C TYR A 236 14.65 7.92 -11.95
N CYS A 237 15.86 7.49 -12.33
CA CYS A 237 16.28 7.51 -13.74
C CYS A 237 15.45 6.59 -14.66
N ASP A 238 14.86 5.51 -14.14
CA ASP A 238 13.93 4.69 -14.91
C ASP A 238 12.63 5.46 -15.26
N LEU A 239 12.22 6.41 -14.40
CA LEU A 239 11.08 7.28 -14.69
C LEU A 239 11.49 8.33 -15.73
N ASP A 240 12.63 9.00 -15.52
CA ASP A 240 13.20 10.04 -16.40
C ASP A 240 13.39 9.54 -17.85
N THR A 241 13.81 8.27 -17.98
CA THR A 241 14.08 7.64 -19.29
C THR A 241 12.93 6.77 -19.80
N TYR A 242 11.78 6.78 -19.12
CA TYR A 242 10.59 6.00 -19.47
C TYR A 242 10.81 4.49 -19.58
N LYS A 243 11.70 3.93 -18.74
CA LYS A 243 12.07 2.50 -18.68
C LYS A 243 11.46 1.76 -17.48
N MET A 244 10.55 2.39 -16.75
CA MET A 244 9.84 1.76 -15.64
C MET A 244 9.11 0.47 -16.06
N ASN A 245 9.07 -0.52 -15.16
CA ASN A 245 8.35 -1.78 -15.31
C ASN A 245 7.66 -2.15 -13.98
N ALA A 246 6.92 -3.27 -13.96
CA ALA A 246 6.17 -3.74 -12.79
C ALA A 246 7.00 -4.03 -11.52
N PHE A 247 8.33 -4.07 -11.62
CA PHE A 247 9.26 -4.26 -10.51
C PHE A 247 9.96 -2.96 -10.08
N ASN A 248 9.63 -1.81 -10.68
CA ASN A 248 10.28 -0.56 -10.34
C ASN A 248 9.96 -0.15 -8.88
N ASN A 249 11.01 0.11 -8.10
CA ASN A 249 10.91 0.38 -6.66
C ASN A 249 10.13 1.66 -6.34
N ILE A 250 10.24 2.71 -7.16
CA ILE A 250 9.54 3.99 -6.93
C ILE A 250 8.03 3.81 -7.14
N THR A 251 7.63 3.23 -8.26
CA THR A 251 6.21 2.97 -8.57
C THR A 251 5.58 2.04 -7.53
N THR A 252 6.30 0.99 -7.12
CA THR A 252 5.92 0.07 -6.04
C THR A 252 5.72 0.78 -4.72
N ARG A 253 6.65 1.69 -4.35
CA ARG A 253 6.56 2.47 -3.12
C ARG A 253 5.37 3.42 -3.12
N ILE A 254 5.12 4.13 -4.24
CA ILE A 254 3.97 5.02 -4.38
C ILE A 254 2.66 4.24 -4.20
N TRP A 255 2.51 3.12 -4.92
CA TRP A 255 1.32 2.28 -4.85
C TRP A 255 1.09 1.74 -3.44
N ASN A 256 2.08 1.08 -2.85
CA ASN A 256 1.95 0.44 -1.55
C ASN A 256 1.64 1.46 -0.43
N ASN A 257 2.28 2.63 -0.47
CA ASN A 257 1.99 3.70 0.49
C ASN A 257 0.57 4.25 0.30
N GLY A 258 0.10 4.41 -0.94
CA GLY A 258 -1.28 4.79 -1.25
C GLY A 258 -2.30 3.80 -0.73
N ILE A 259 -2.08 2.49 -0.94
CA ILE A 259 -2.94 1.42 -0.40
C ILE A 259 -2.96 1.44 1.15
N SER A 260 -1.81 1.61 1.80
CA SER A 260 -1.75 1.74 3.28
C SER A 260 -2.51 2.98 3.77
N LEU A 261 -2.41 4.12 3.08
CA LEU A 261 -3.19 5.32 3.42
C LEU A 261 -4.70 5.10 3.29
N ILE A 262 -5.15 4.38 2.26
CA ILE A 262 -6.56 3.97 2.13
C ILE A 262 -6.98 3.07 3.30
N ASN A 263 -6.15 2.10 3.70
CA ASN A 263 -6.46 1.22 4.84
C ASN A 263 -6.55 2.00 6.16
N LYS A 264 -5.59 2.89 6.43
CA LYS A 264 -5.60 3.76 7.61
C LYS A 264 -6.83 4.67 7.64
N ALA A 265 -7.21 5.24 6.49
CA ALA A 265 -8.43 6.01 6.37
C ALA A 265 -9.68 5.15 6.62
N ASN A 266 -9.76 3.93 6.04
CA ASN A 266 -10.88 3.00 6.27
C ASN A 266 -10.99 2.60 7.75
N ARG A 267 -9.87 2.34 8.42
CA ARG A 267 -9.82 2.10 9.87
C ARG A 267 -10.36 3.28 10.66
N MET A 268 -9.93 4.49 10.31
CA MET A 268 -10.39 5.71 10.97
C MET A 268 -11.88 5.96 10.76
N MET A 269 -12.40 5.72 9.56
CA MET A 269 -13.82 5.81 9.25
C MET A 269 -14.65 4.79 10.07
N GLN A 270 -14.13 3.57 10.26
CA GLN A 270 -14.85 2.50 10.96
C GLN A 270 -14.85 2.65 12.49
N TYR A 271 -13.76 3.17 13.06
CA TYR A 271 -13.52 3.13 14.50
C TYR A 271 -13.28 4.50 15.15
N GLY A 272 -12.90 5.53 14.39
CA GLY A 272 -12.55 6.85 14.92
C GLY A 272 -13.68 7.45 15.74
N VAL A 273 -14.87 7.59 15.14
CA VAL A 273 -16.06 8.13 15.82
C VAL A 273 -16.44 7.30 17.04
N LYS A 274 -16.30 5.97 16.99
CA LYS A 274 -16.63 5.09 18.12
C LYS A 274 -15.73 5.32 19.32
N ALA A 275 -14.45 5.62 19.07
CA ALA A 275 -13.46 5.84 20.12
C ALA A 275 -13.44 7.28 20.66
N THR A 276 -13.86 8.26 19.86
CA THR A 276 -13.77 9.68 20.22
C THR A 276 -15.11 10.34 20.52
N GLY A 277 -16.22 9.82 19.98
CA GLY A 277 -17.51 10.50 19.94
C GLY A 277 -17.57 11.67 18.93
N ASP A 278 -16.50 11.92 18.16
CA ASP A 278 -16.39 13.07 17.27
C ASP A 278 -16.42 12.65 15.80
N SER A 279 -17.46 13.10 15.09
CA SER A 279 -17.67 12.84 13.66
C SER A 279 -16.61 13.46 12.74
N SER A 280 -15.82 14.43 13.21
CA SER A 280 -14.74 15.06 12.43
C SER A 280 -13.68 14.03 11.99
N TYR A 281 -13.45 12.98 12.77
CA TYR A 281 -12.52 11.90 12.45
C TYR A 281 -12.92 11.15 11.19
N TYR A 282 -14.23 10.93 11.01
CA TYR A 282 -14.77 10.35 9.78
C TYR A 282 -14.58 11.31 8.60
N ALA A 283 -14.87 12.60 8.79
CA ALA A 283 -14.75 13.63 7.76
C ALA A 283 -13.32 13.78 7.23
N HIS A 284 -12.34 13.84 8.14
CA HIS A 284 -10.92 13.89 7.78
C HIS A 284 -10.48 12.62 7.05
N ALA A 285 -10.84 11.44 7.56
CA ALA A 285 -10.45 10.17 6.98
C ALA A 285 -11.04 9.97 5.57
N ILE A 286 -12.33 10.24 5.37
CA ILE A 286 -12.96 10.08 4.06
C ILE A 286 -12.43 11.10 3.05
N GLY A 287 -12.09 12.32 3.48
CA GLY A 287 -11.44 13.32 2.63
C GLY A 287 -10.04 12.90 2.18
N VAL A 288 -9.20 12.41 3.11
CA VAL A 288 -7.86 11.88 2.79
C VAL A 288 -7.98 10.68 1.85
N ARG A 289 -8.94 9.78 2.09
CA ARG A 289 -9.20 8.65 1.19
C ARG A 289 -9.56 9.12 -0.22
N GLY A 290 -10.45 10.11 -0.34
CA GLY A 290 -10.82 10.70 -1.63
C GLY A 290 -9.62 11.25 -2.39
N TYR A 291 -8.72 11.98 -1.71
CA TYR A 291 -7.48 12.49 -2.29
C TYR A 291 -6.53 11.37 -2.75
N VAL A 292 -6.28 10.36 -1.91
CA VAL A 292 -5.39 9.24 -2.25
C VAL A 292 -5.93 8.46 -3.44
N LYS A 293 -7.23 8.18 -3.44
CA LYS A 293 -7.92 7.53 -4.57
C LYS A 293 -7.79 8.35 -5.85
N MET A 294 -7.91 9.68 -5.78
CA MET A 294 -7.72 10.57 -6.93
C MET A 294 -6.30 10.47 -7.49
N GLN A 295 -5.29 10.54 -6.64
CA GLN A 295 -3.89 10.41 -7.07
C GLN A 295 -3.58 9.02 -7.64
N LEU A 296 -4.07 7.94 -7.03
CA LEU A 296 -3.92 6.59 -7.58
C LEU A 296 -4.63 6.43 -8.94
N ALA A 297 -5.81 7.03 -9.11
CA ALA A 297 -6.49 7.04 -10.40
C ALA A 297 -5.71 7.83 -11.46
N ASP A 298 -5.11 8.95 -11.07
CA ASP A 298 -4.38 9.82 -11.98
C ASP A 298 -3.04 9.20 -12.41
N LEU A 299 -2.37 8.45 -11.54
CA LEU A 299 -1.07 7.81 -11.79
C LEU A 299 -1.18 6.39 -12.36
N PHE A 300 -2.14 5.58 -11.92
CA PHE A 300 -2.24 4.16 -12.29
C PHE A 300 -3.53 3.82 -13.04
N GLY A 301 -4.45 4.77 -13.22
CA GLY A 301 -5.68 4.54 -13.95
C GLY A 301 -6.69 3.72 -13.14
N SER A 302 -6.94 2.48 -13.55
CA SER A 302 -7.87 1.61 -12.81
C SER A 302 -7.17 0.98 -11.61
N PHE A 303 -7.75 1.12 -10.42
CA PHE A 303 -7.22 0.52 -9.20
C PHE A 303 -8.36 -0.14 -8.38
N PRO A 304 -8.03 -0.99 -7.39
CA PRO A 304 -9.04 -1.64 -6.56
C PRO A 304 -9.79 -0.63 -5.70
N ASN A 305 -11.10 -0.49 -5.90
CA ASN A 305 -11.95 0.35 -5.03
C ASN A 305 -12.57 -0.51 -3.93
N TYR A 306 -12.24 -0.20 -2.68
CA TYR A 306 -12.77 -0.90 -1.51
C TYR A 306 -12.96 0.05 -0.32
N ASN A 307 -13.89 -0.32 0.54
CA ASN A 307 -14.22 0.42 1.77
C ASN A 307 -13.99 -0.43 3.03
N THR A 308 -13.53 -1.68 2.87
CA THR A 308 -13.10 -2.58 3.95
C THR A 308 -11.72 -2.17 4.48
N LEU A 309 -11.34 -2.69 5.66
CA LEU A 309 -10.01 -2.39 6.24
C LEU A 309 -8.84 -2.81 5.34
N LEU A 310 -9.03 -3.87 4.54
CA LEU A 310 -8.13 -4.30 3.46
C LEU A 310 -8.88 -4.56 2.18
N PRO A 311 -8.18 -4.53 1.04
CA PRO A 311 -8.67 -5.18 -0.16
C PRO A 311 -8.93 -6.67 0.09
N LEU A 312 -10.06 -7.17 -0.39
CA LEU A 312 -10.34 -8.60 -0.41
C LEU A 312 -9.49 -9.28 -1.48
N LYS A 313 -9.11 -10.55 -1.29
CA LYS A 313 -8.33 -11.30 -2.29
C LYS A 313 -9.04 -11.42 -3.65
N THR A 314 -10.37 -11.37 -3.63
CA THR A 314 -11.24 -11.45 -4.81
C THR A 314 -11.49 -10.09 -5.48
N ILE A 315 -10.83 -9.02 -5.02
CA ILE A 315 -11.09 -7.65 -5.52
C ILE A 315 -10.72 -7.51 -6.99
N TYR A 316 -11.60 -6.84 -7.75
CA TYR A 316 -11.39 -6.50 -9.15
C TYR A 316 -10.96 -5.04 -9.29
N GLN A 317 -10.29 -4.74 -10.40
CA GLN A 317 -10.11 -3.36 -10.83
C GLN A 317 -11.46 -2.72 -11.12
N THR A 318 -11.63 -1.48 -10.66
CA THR A 318 -12.80 -0.68 -10.98
C THR A 318 -12.49 0.21 -12.18
N GLN A 319 -13.39 0.25 -13.16
CA GLN A 319 -13.26 1.12 -14.34
C GLN A 319 -13.08 2.58 -13.93
N SER A 320 -12.22 3.33 -14.63
CA SER A 320 -11.79 4.66 -14.21
C SER A 320 -12.94 5.67 -14.00
N ASN A 321 -14.01 5.61 -14.81
CA ASN A 321 -15.19 6.47 -14.63
C ASN A 321 -15.92 6.21 -13.29
N THR A 322 -16.03 4.94 -12.91
CA THR A 322 -16.66 4.49 -11.68
C THR A 322 -15.78 4.85 -10.49
N VAL A 323 -14.45 4.73 -10.64
CA VAL A 323 -13.48 5.20 -9.64
C VAL A 323 -13.64 6.70 -9.37
N ARG A 324 -13.73 7.54 -10.41
CA ARG A 324 -13.91 9.01 -10.26
C ARG A 324 -15.24 9.38 -9.61
N THR A 325 -16.30 8.62 -9.86
CA THR A 325 -17.60 8.80 -9.19
C THR A 325 -17.49 8.47 -7.69
N ASN A 326 -16.74 7.43 -7.32
CA ASN A 326 -16.50 7.09 -5.91
C ASN A 326 -15.61 8.13 -5.20
N ILE A 327 -14.61 8.67 -5.90
CA ILE A 327 -13.80 9.80 -5.40
C ILE A 327 -14.69 11.02 -5.14
N GLU A 328 -15.56 11.35 -6.09
CA GLU A 328 -16.51 12.46 -5.94
C GLU A 328 -17.44 12.25 -4.73
N ALA A 329 -17.92 11.04 -4.48
CA ALA A 329 -18.75 10.73 -3.32
C ALA A 329 -17.99 10.90 -1.99
N ASP A 330 -16.75 10.42 -1.91
CA ASP A 330 -15.88 10.57 -0.74
C ASP A 330 -15.62 12.07 -0.44
N LEU A 331 -15.25 12.83 -1.48
CA LEU A 331 -14.95 14.26 -1.36
C LEU A 331 -16.19 15.11 -1.06
N ASN A 332 -17.35 14.82 -1.66
CA ASN A 332 -18.59 15.52 -1.34
C ASN A 332 -19.01 15.31 0.12
N THR A 333 -18.80 14.10 0.65
CA THR A 333 -19.08 13.79 2.05
C THR A 333 -18.13 14.57 2.96
N ALA A 334 -16.84 14.56 2.67
CA ALA A 334 -15.85 15.34 3.40
C ALA A 334 -16.15 16.84 3.38
N TYR A 335 -16.48 17.41 2.21
CA TYR A 335 -16.82 18.83 2.04
C TYR A 335 -17.98 19.29 2.94
N ARG A 336 -18.97 18.44 3.16
CA ARG A 336 -20.14 18.74 4.00
C ARG A 336 -19.84 18.71 5.50
N MET A 337 -18.78 18.01 5.91
CA MET A 337 -18.49 17.73 7.32
C MET A 337 -17.22 18.43 7.84
N LEU A 338 -16.26 18.72 6.97
CA LEU A 338 -15.00 19.33 7.34
C LEU A 338 -15.16 20.81 7.72
N PRO A 339 -14.35 21.31 8.67
CA PRO A 339 -14.37 22.71 9.04
C PRO A 339 -13.93 23.59 7.86
N ALA A 340 -14.57 24.76 7.75
CA ALA A 340 -14.10 25.83 6.88
C ALA A 340 -12.85 26.49 7.47
N LEU A 341 -11.95 26.95 6.60
CA LEU A 341 -10.85 27.81 7.01
C LEU A 341 -11.40 29.14 7.52
N THR A 342 -10.66 29.77 8.44
CA THR A 342 -10.97 31.11 8.93
C THR A 342 -9.79 32.05 8.74
N SER A 343 -10.04 33.35 8.78
CA SER A 343 -8.99 34.38 8.75
C SER A 343 -8.18 34.46 10.04
N THR A 344 -8.45 33.65 11.05
CA THR A 344 -7.63 33.53 12.28
C THR A 344 -6.92 32.19 12.39
N ASN A 345 -7.48 31.11 11.83
CA ASN A 345 -6.83 29.82 11.77
C ASN A 345 -5.84 29.78 10.60
N ARG A 346 -4.56 29.57 10.89
CA ARG A 346 -3.48 29.45 9.91
C ARG A 346 -2.92 28.05 9.77
N ASP A 347 -3.45 27.08 10.52
CA ASP A 347 -3.08 25.68 10.33
C ASP A 347 -3.68 25.18 9.00
N ARG A 348 -2.81 24.71 8.12
CA ARG A 348 -3.14 24.13 6.81
C ARG A 348 -2.75 22.67 6.71
N SER A 349 -2.33 22.05 7.82
CA SER A 349 -1.86 20.65 7.89
C SER A 349 -2.95 19.61 7.68
N LYS A 350 -4.23 20.00 7.83
CA LYS A 350 -5.40 19.12 7.67
C LYS A 350 -6.32 19.63 6.58
N LEU A 351 -7.10 18.72 6.00
CA LEU A 351 -8.10 19.05 5.00
C LEU A 351 -9.16 19.97 5.60
N SER A 352 -9.54 20.97 4.82
CA SER A 352 -10.64 21.89 5.07
C SER A 352 -11.74 21.72 4.03
N LYS A 353 -12.86 22.42 4.23
CA LYS A 353 -13.92 22.55 3.24
C LYS A 353 -13.40 23.13 1.92
N GLU A 354 -12.56 24.15 1.98
CA GLU A 354 -11.96 24.82 0.81
C GLU A 354 -11.00 23.89 0.05
N ALA A 355 -10.13 23.17 0.78
CA ALA A 355 -9.24 22.19 0.18
C ALA A 355 -10.02 21.08 -0.53
N THR A 356 -11.09 20.59 0.10
CA THR A 356 -11.95 19.55 -0.48
C THR A 356 -12.70 20.06 -1.71
N ASN A 357 -13.13 21.32 -1.70
CA ASN A 357 -13.74 21.97 -2.86
C ASN A 357 -12.79 22.03 -4.05
N ALA A 358 -11.52 22.35 -3.82
CA ALA A 358 -10.50 22.34 -4.86
C ALA A 358 -10.25 20.93 -5.43
N LEU A 359 -10.28 19.89 -4.58
CA LEU A 359 -10.20 18.49 -5.01
C LEU A 359 -11.40 18.08 -5.88
N LEU A 360 -12.61 18.52 -5.52
CA LEU A 360 -13.83 18.28 -6.32
C LEU A 360 -13.71 18.89 -7.72
N VAL A 361 -13.20 20.13 -7.81
CA VAL A 361 -12.94 20.79 -9.10
C VAL A 361 -11.93 19.97 -9.92
N ARG A 362 -10.78 19.58 -9.34
CA ARG A 362 -9.78 18.76 -10.04
C ARG A 362 -10.34 17.42 -10.52
N ASN A 363 -11.08 16.72 -9.67
CA ASN A 363 -11.68 15.43 -10.05
C ASN A 363 -12.68 15.60 -11.20
N ALA A 364 -13.50 16.67 -11.17
CA ALA A 364 -14.44 16.97 -12.25
C ALA A 364 -13.71 17.26 -13.58
N LEU A 365 -12.64 18.07 -13.57
CA LEU A 365 -11.79 18.29 -14.76
C LEU A 365 -11.23 16.98 -15.30
N ASN A 366 -10.66 16.15 -14.42
CA ASN A 366 -10.07 14.86 -14.80
C ASN A 366 -11.11 13.83 -15.26
N ASN A 367 -12.40 14.07 -15.01
CA ASN A 367 -13.52 13.28 -15.51
C ASN A 367 -14.23 13.92 -16.73
N GLY A 368 -13.70 15.04 -17.28
CA GLY A 368 -14.33 15.77 -18.39
C GLY A 368 -15.63 16.51 -18.03
N GLN A 369 -15.95 16.63 -16.74
CA GLN A 369 -17.16 17.29 -16.23
C GLN A 369 -16.93 18.80 -16.04
N TYR A 370 -16.60 19.51 -17.11
CA TYR A 370 -16.23 20.93 -17.05
C TYR A 370 -17.37 21.83 -16.54
N ALA A 371 -18.62 21.54 -16.92
CA ALA A 371 -19.78 22.28 -16.43
C ALA A 371 -19.95 22.13 -14.91
N THR A 372 -19.73 20.92 -14.37
CA THR A 372 -19.73 20.67 -12.92
C THR A 372 -18.62 21.48 -12.24
N ALA A 373 -17.41 21.48 -12.80
CA ALA A 373 -16.29 22.26 -12.28
C ALA A 373 -16.56 23.78 -12.26
N VAL A 374 -17.24 24.32 -13.28
CA VAL A 374 -17.69 25.72 -13.32
C VAL A 374 -18.74 26.01 -12.26
N ALA A 375 -19.64 25.07 -11.98
CA ALA A 375 -20.72 25.23 -11.01
C ALA A 375 -20.23 25.15 -9.55
N ILE A 376 -19.11 24.48 -9.29
CA ILE A 376 -18.48 24.48 -7.97
C ILE A 376 -17.96 25.89 -7.69
N ALA A 377 -18.45 26.51 -6.63
CA ALA A 377 -18.06 27.87 -6.30
C ALA A 377 -16.56 27.94 -6.01
N MET A 378 -15.86 28.83 -6.70
CA MET A 378 -14.49 29.17 -6.34
C MET A 378 -14.55 30.13 -5.14
N PRO A 379 -13.89 29.82 -4.01
CA PRO A 379 -13.71 30.75 -2.91
C PRO A 379 -12.78 31.88 -3.37
N ILE A 380 -13.25 32.83 -4.17
CA ILE A 380 -12.55 34.08 -4.42
C ILE A 380 -13.08 35.06 -3.39
N PHE A 381 -12.21 35.45 -2.48
CA PHE A 381 -12.59 36.30 -1.39
C PHE A 381 -11.60 37.47 -1.22
N ASP A 382 -12.08 38.51 -0.52
CA ASP A 382 -11.39 39.77 -0.25
C ASP A 382 -10.18 39.63 0.70
N ASN A 383 -9.54 40.75 1.02
CA ASN A 383 -8.38 40.81 1.91
C ASN A 383 -8.63 40.30 3.34
N ASP A 384 -9.89 40.13 3.78
CA ASP A 384 -10.25 39.67 5.12
C ASP A 384 -10.49 38.16 5.20
N SER A 385 -10.29 37.47 4.09
CA SER A 385 -10.76 36.10 3.93
C SER A 385 -9.78 35.00 4.31
N ALA A 386 -10.27 33.78 4.58
CA ALA A 386 -9.39 32.71 5.05
C ALA A 386 -8.30 32.31 4.04
N VAL A 387 -8.58 32.50 2.76
CA VAL A 387 -7.71 32.18 1.63
C VAL A 387 -7.66 33.38 0.68
N ILE A 388 -6.46 33.78 0.25
CA ILE A 388 -6.25 34.88 -0.70
C ILE A 388 -5.13 34.54 -1.68
N LEU A 389 -5.13 35.20 -2.84
CA LEU A 389 -4.02 35.17 -3.78
C LEU A 389 -2.99 36.19 -3.29
N GLU A 390 -1.86 35.75 -2.75
CA GLU A 390 -0.91 36.64 -2.10
C GLU A 390 -0.09 37.42 -3.14
N MET A 391 0.16 38.70 -2.89
CA MET A 391 0.95 39.54 -3.81
C MET A 391 2.34 38.97 -4.07
N ASP A 392 3.00 38.49 -3.00
CA ASP A 392 4.24 37.73 -3.12
C ASP A 392 3.94 36.23 -3.18
N LYS A 393 3.97 35.67 -4.39
CA LYS A 393 3.72 34.24 -4.62
C LYS A 393 4.73 33.32 -3.90
N SER A 394 5.90 33.82 -3.52
CA SER A 394 6.94 33.02 -2.86
C SER A 394 6.52 32.57 -1.46
N ASN A 395 5.65 33.33 -0.79
CA ASN A 395 5.12 33.01 0.53
C ASN A 395 4.50 31.61 0.62
N THR A 396 3.85 31.16 -0.46
CA THR A 396 3.26 29.80 -0.55
C THR A 396 4.29 28.69 -0.31
N TYR A 397 5.57 28.96 -0.56
CA TYR A 397 6.67 28.00 -0.46
C TYR A 397 7.65 28.31 0.66
N THR A 398 7.61 29.52 1.22
CA THR A 398 8.49 29.97 2.32
C THR A 398 7.78 30.05 3.67
N SER A 399 6.45 29.97 3.69
CA SER A 399 5.63 30.01 4.91
C SER A 399 4.49 28.99 4.86
N SER A 400 4.49 28.04 5.81
CA SER A 400 3.38 27.11 6.00
C SER A 400 2.06 27.77 6.43
N THR A 401 2.09 29.06 6.77
CA THR A 401 0.92 29.85 7.17
C THR A 401 0.42 30.80 6.08
N SER A 402 0.98 30.74 4.87
CA SER A 402 0.48 31.51 3.73
C SER A 402 -1.01 31.26 3.54
N ARG A 403 -1.76 32.35 3.35
CA ARG A 403 -3.20 32.30 3.08
C ARG A 403 -3.48 31.84 1.65
N GLU A 404 -2.48 31.71 0.80
CA GLU A 404 -2.64 31.09 -0.52
C GLU A 404 -2.73 29.56 -0.41
N ILE A 405 -2.28 28.96 0.70
CA ILE A 405 -2.34 27.53 0.94
C ILE A 405 -3.74 27.15 1.45
N LEU A 406 -4.37 26.17 0.78
CA LEU A 406 -5.62 25.54 1.23
C LEU A 406 -5.32 24.27 2.03
N TRP A 407 -4.30 23.52 1.62
CA TRP A 407 -3.81 22.32 2.31
C TRP A 407 -2.34 22.06 1.99
N GLY A 408 -1.55 21.75 3.00
CA GLY A 408 -0.12 21.43 2.88
C GLY A 408 0.48 21.10 4.23
N ASP A 409 1.68 20.51 4.25
CA ASP A 409 2.36 20.22 5.51
C ASP A 409 2.73 21.54 6.22
N ASN A 410 2.65 21.55 7.55
CA ASN A 410 3.13 22.68 8.35
C ASN A 410 4.63 22.54 8.70
N LYS A 411 5.24 21.41 8.34
CA LYS A 411 6.67 21.14 8.43
C LYS A 411 7.35 21.42 7.10
N GLU A 412 8.65 21.74 7.18
CA GLU A 412 9.48 21.81 6.00
C GLU A 412 9.56 20.45 5.29
N ILE A 413 9.84 20.49 3.99
CA ILE A 413 10.09 19.32 3.16
C ILE A 413 11.11 18.41 3.87
N THR A 414 10.76 17.14 4.01
CA THR A 414 11.60 16.13 4.69
C THR A 414 12.20 15.16 3.68
N ASN A 415 11.55 14.95 2.54
CA ASN A 415 12.02 14.09 1.47
C ASN A 415 13.32 14.64 0.86
N ALA A 416 14.40 13.86 0.95
CA ALA A 416 15.72 14.26 0.45
C ALA A 416 15.73 14.46 -1.06
N ASP A 417 15.06 13.59 -1.83
CA ASP A 417 14.98 13.67 -3.29
C ASP A 417 14.27 14.96 -3.73
N LEU A 418 13.18 15.32 -3.03
CA LEU A 418 12.45 16.55 -3.33
C LEU A 418 13.30 17.79 -3.07
N LYS A 419 14.12 17.83 -2.01
CA LYS A 419 15.05 18.95 -1.76
C LYS A 419 16.07 19.15 -2.89
N VAL A 420 16.41 18.08 -3.61
CA VAL A 420 17.34 18.17 -4.75
C VAL A 420 16.72 18.98 -5.88
N ILE A 421 15.43 18.79 -6.16
CA ILE A 421 14.77 19.37 -7.35
C ILE A 421 13.89 20.60 -7.04
N PHE A 422 13.30 20.69 -5.85
CA PHE A 422 12.38 21.76 -5.47
C PHE A 422 13.15 22.97 -4.95
N LYS A 423 13.21 24.05 -5.74
CA LYS A 423 13.96 25.29 -5.43
C LYS A 423 13.10 26.50 -5.09
N LYS A 424 11.79 26.31 -4.95
CA LYS A 424 10.82 27.39 -4.70
C LYS A 424 10.75 27.82 -3.23
N GLY A 425 11.18 26.96 -2.30
CA GLY A 425 11.19 27.21 -0.87
C GLY A 425 11.30 25.93 -0.06
N ASN A 426 10.97 25.99 1.23
CA ASN A 426 11.06 24.86 2.17
C ASN A 426 9.72 24.15 2.39
N TYR A 427 8.61 24.70 1.90
CA TYR A 427 7.26 24.15 2.08
C TYR A 427 6.66 23.76 0.73
N LEU A 428 6.05 22.58 0.68
CA LEU A 428 5.32 22.08 -0.49
C LEU A 428 3.81 22.14 -0.20
N PRO A 429 3.05 23.05 -0.86
CA PRO A 429 1.60 23.00 -0.80
C PRO A 429 1.05 21.78 -1.56
N ILE A 430 0.06 21.09 -1.00
CA ILE A 430 -0.71 20.06 -1.75
C ILE A 430 -1.77 20.75 -2.61
N ILE A 431 -2.40 21.78 -2.04
CA ILE A 431 -3.43 22.61 -2.67
C ILE A 431 -3.16 24.05 -2.31
N ASN A 432 -2.96 24.89 -3.33
CA ASN A 432 -2.92 26.34 -3.22
C ASN A 432 -4.00 27.00 -4.10
N LEU A 433 -4.28 28.28 -3.84
CA LEU A 433 -5.32 29.01 -4.57
C LEU A 433 -4.95 29.21 -6.04
N ASN A 434 -3.66 29.40 -6.35
CA ASN A 434 -3.21 29.53 -7.75
C ASN A 434 -3.60 28.32 -8.60
N GLN A 435 -3.42 27.10 -8.09
CA GLN A 435 -3.89 25.85 -8.73
C GLN A 435 -5.41 25.84 -8.94
N LEU A 436 -6.18 26.38 -7.98
CA LEU A 436 -7.63 26.49 -8.12
C LEU A 436 -8.04 27.55 -9.16
N VAL A 437 -7.35 28.69 -9.21
CA VAL A 437 -7.56 29.74 -10.22
C VAL A 437 -7.35 29.19 -11.63
N THR A 438 -6.24 28.47 -11.87
CA THR A 438 -5.91 27.92 -13.20
C THR A 438 -6.86 26.80 -13.60
N THR A 439 -7.26 25.93 -12.67
CA THR A 439 -8.25 24.87 -12.95
C THR A 439 -9.65 25.42 -13.23
N HIS A 440 -10.07 26.51 -12.57
CA HIS A 440 -11.30 27.22 -12.95
C HIS A 440 -11.17 27.89 -14.32
N ALA A 441 -10.04 28.54 -14.61
CA ALA A 441 -9.79 29.14 -15.91
C ALA A 441 -9.96 28.11 -17.04
N GLU A 442 -9.38 26.92 -16.85
CA GLU A 442 -9.57 25.80 -17.75
C GLU A 442 -11.04 25.41 -17.88
N ALA A 443 -11.75 25.20 -16.77
CA ALA A 443 -13.15 24.79 -16.80
C ALA A 443 -14.02 25.79 -17.58
N TYR A 444 -13.80 27.10 -17.39
CA TYR A 444 -14.45 28.15 -18.17
C TYR A 444 -14.14 28.06 -19.66
N ALA A 445 -12.86 27.90 -20.02
CA ALA A 445 -12.46 27.80 -21.42
C ALA A 445 -13.15 26.60 -22.10
N GLN A 446 -13.17 25.44 -21.43
CA GLN A 446 -13.76 24.20 -21.96
C GLN A 446 -15.28 24.26 -22.16
N VAL A 447 -15.98 25.14 -21.44
CA VAL A 447 -17.42 25.41 -21.67
C VAL A 447 -17.68 26.63 -22.57
N GLY A 448 -16.65 27.14 -23.25
CA GLY A 448 -16.76 28.26 -24.20
C GLY A 448 -16.79 29.66 -23.57
N ARG A 449 -16.60 29.76 -22.25
CA ARG A 449 -16.63 31.01 -21.47
C ARG A 449 -15.25 31.66 -21.42
N ARG A 450 -14.79 32.11 -22.59
CA ARG A 450 -13.39 32.55 -22.83
C ARG A 450 -13.01 33.82 -22.07
N ASP A 451 -13.94 34.77 -21.94
CA ASP A 451 -13.72 36.01 -21.20
C ASP A 451 -13.50 35.75 -19.72
N GLU A 452 -14.31 34.87 -19.12
CA GLU A 452 -14.16 34.46 -17.73
C GLU A 452 -12.89 33.65 -17.50
N ALA A 453 -12.52 32.78 -18.45
CA ALA A 453 -11.28 32.03 -18.42
C ALA A 453 -10.06 32.96 -18.36
N ILE A 454 -9.99 33.94 -19.26
CA ILE A 454 -8.91 34.94 -19.23
C ILE A 454 -9.01 35.87 -18.04
N GLY A 455 -10.20 36.17 -17.53
CA GLY A 455 -10.37 36.88 -16.27
C GLY A 455 -9.64 36.21 -15.11
N ARG A 456 -9.67 34.87 -15.03
CA ARG A 456 -8.91 34.12 -14.02
C ARG A 456 -7.40 34.22 -14.21
N ILE A 457 -6.91 34.13 -15.44
CA ILE A 457 -5.47 34.30 -15.73
C ILE A 457 -5.03 35.74 -15.45
N ASN A 458 -5.87 36.73 -15.70
CA ASN A 458 -5.60 38.12 -15.38
C ASN A 458 -5.43 38.37 -13.87
N MET A 459 -6.12 37.62 -13.00
CA MET A 459 -5.88 37.69 -11.54
C MET A 459 -4.43 37.35 -11.20
N ILE A 460 -3.90 36.30 -11.85
CA ILE A 460 -2.52 35.86 -11.68
C ILE A 460 -1.53 36.86 -12.30
N ALA A 461 -1.84 37.39 -13.49
CA ALA A 461 -1.03 38.41 -14.15
C ALA A 461 -0.90 39.67 -13.28
N SER A 462 -2.02 40.17 -12.75
CA SER A 462 -2.05 41.34 -11.85
C SER A 462 -1.24 41.11 -10.58
N ARG A 463 -1.37 39.95 -9.93
CA ARG A 463 -0.53 39.56 -8.78
C ARG A 463 0.95 39.67 -9.12
N SER A 464 1.34 39.14 -10.27
CA SER A 464 2.74 39.12 -10.72
C SER A 464 3.22 40.42 -11.38
N GLY A 465 2.44 41.51 -11.31
CA GLY A 465 2.81 42.81 -11.90
C GLY A 465 2.88 42.80 -13.44
N LEU A 466 2.32 41.78 -14.08
CA LEU A 466 2.27 41.65 -15.53
C LEU A 466 1.06 42.40 -16.09
N THR A 467 1.17 42.85 -17.34
CA THR A 467 0.04 43.49 -18.04
C THR A 467 -1.08 42.46 -18.25
N PRO A 468 -2.31 42.72 -17.75
CA PRO A 468 -3.44 41.83 -18.00
C PRO A 468 -3.77 41.71 -19.50
N TYR A 469 -4.23 40.54 -19.92
CA TYR A 469 -4.75 40.34 -21.26
C TYR A 469 -6.01 41.19 -21.48
N PRO A 470 -6.27 41.66 -22.72
CA PRO A 470 -7.44 42.47 -23.03
C PRO A 470 -8.76 41.79 -22.63
N GLN A 471 -9.70 42.61 -22.17
CA GLN A 471 -11.10 42.22 -21.99
C GLN A 471 -12.01 43.20 -22.76
N PRO A 472 -12.90 42.71 -23.65
CA PRO A 472 -13.19 41.29 -23.93
C PRO A 472 -12.03 40.56 -24.65
N TRP A 473 -11.92 39.27 -24.41
CA TRP A 473 -10.95 38.35 -24.98
C TRP A 473 -11.52 37.64 -26.21
N SER A 474 -11.13 38.12 -27.39
CA SER A 474 -11.67 37.67 -28.67
C SER A 474 -10.97 36.45 -29.28
N GLN A 475 -9.91 35.93 -28.67
CA GLN A 475 -9.09 34.84 -29.24
C GLN A 475 -9.78 33.47 -29.14
N SER A 476 -9.36 32.51 -29.96
CA SER A 476 -9.95 31.16 -30.00
C SER A 476 -9.85 30.41 -28.66
N ILE A 477 -10.62 29.34 -28.50
CA ILE A 477 -10.50 28.45 -27.34
C ILE A 477 -9.09 27.84 -27.22
N ILE A 478 -8.46 27.53 -28.35
CA ILE A 478 -7.08 27.01 -28.41
C ILE A 478 -6.12 28.06 -27.86
N ALA A 479 -6.17 29.29 -28.38
CA ALA A 479 -5.33 30.38 -27.89
C ALA A 479 -5.59 30.73 -26.40
N THR A 480 -6.82 30.54 -25.93
CA THR A 480 -7.19 30.70 -24.52
C THR A 480 -6.52 29.61 -23.67
N MET A 481 -6.63 28.35 -24.10
CA MET A 481 -6.00 27.21 -23.42
C MET A 481 -4.47 27.32 -23.40
N GLU A 482 -3.84 27.82 -24.46
CA GLU A 482 -2.39 28.07 -24.49
C GLU A 482 -1.96 29.04 -23.38
N LYS A 483 -2.74 30.10 -23.10
CA LYS A 483 -2.44 31.03 -21.99
C LYS A 483 -2.60 30.37 -20.63
N ILE A 484 -3.64 29.54 -20.45
CA ILE A 484 -3.88 28.81 -19.21
C ILE A 484 -2.78 27.78 -18.95
N GLN A 485 -2.38 27.04 -19.98
CA GLN A 485 -1.31 26.04 -19.93
C GLN A 485 0.03 26.71 -19.60
N LEU A 486 0.37 27.80 -20.30
CA LEU A 486 1.59 28.58 -20.02
C LEU A 486 1.64 29.06 -18.56
N GLN A 487 0.53 29.60 -18.06
CA GLN A 487 0.47 30.08 -16.68
C GLN A 487 0.63 28.93 -15.67
N THR A 488 0.00 27.78 -15.96
CA THR A 488 0.10 26.58 -15.11
C THR A 488 1.53 26.08 -15.05
N PHE A 489 2.22 25.91 -16.19
CA PHE A 489 3.61 25.46 -16.20
C PHE A 489 4.57 26.45 -15.51
N THR A 490 4.35 27.75 -15.70
CA THR A 490 5.25 28.78 -15.17
C THR A 490 5.22 28.83 -13.65
N ASP A 491 4.04 28.71 -13.05
CA ASP A 491 3.90 28.87 -11.60
C ASP A 491 3.88 27.55 -10.83
N GLN A 492 3.44 26.45 -11.44
CA GLN A 492 3.05 25.23 -10.72
C GLN A 492 3.95 24.01 -11.04
N ALA A 493 5.10 24.23 -11.68
CA ALA A 493 6.10 23.18 -11.89
C ALA A 493 6.57 22.58 -10.55
N ILE A 494 6.79 21.26 -10.54
CA ILE A 494 7.21 20.48 -9.37
C ILE A 494 6.21 20.60 -8.20
N GLU A 495 4.90 20.63 -8.49
CA GLU A 495 3.81 20.57 -7.49
C GLU A 495 2.97 19.28 -7.58
N GLY A 496 3.42 18.30 -8.36
CA GLY A 496 2.80 16.97 -8.42
C GLY A 496 1.51 16.90 -9.22
N ILE A 497 1.34 17.77 -10.23
CA ILE A 497 0.13 17.87 -11.05
C ILE A 497 0.42 17.94 -12.56
N THR A 498 1.69 17.93 -12.97
CA THR A 498 2.09 18.27 -14.34
C THR A 498 1.70 17.17 -15.33
N LEU A 499 2.02 15.91 -15.04
CA LEU A 499 1.73 14.80 -15.95
C LEU A 499 0.24 14.68 -16.19
N ARG A 500 -0.56 14.72 -15.11
CA ARG A 500 -2.02 14.61 -15.21
C ARG A 500 -2.62 15.75 -16.03
N SER A 501 -2.07 16.96 -15.90
CA SER A 501 -2.50 18.12 -16.70
C SER A 501 -2.18 17.91 -18.18
N LEU A 502 -0.96 17.49 -18.52
CA LEU A 502 -0.54 17.17 -19.90
C LEU A 502 -1.45 16.12 -20.55
N VAL A 503 -1.72 15.01 -19.84
CA VAL A 503 -2.57 13.92 -20.34
C VAL A 503 -4.01 14.39 -20.51
N ARG A 504 -4.55 15.17 -19.57
CA ARG A 504 -5.93 15.68 -19.66
C ARG A 504 -6.10 16.69 -20.78
N TRP A 505 -5.10 17.53 -21.05
CA TRP A 505 -5.08 18.43 -22.20
C TRP A 505 -4.78 17.74 -23.53
N ASN A 506 -4.41 16.46 -23.50
CA ASN A 506 -3.99 15.69 -24.67
C ASN A 506 -2.79 16.30 -25.40
N ILE A 507 -1.80 16.80 -24.65
CA ILE A 507 -0.56 17.40 -25.19
C ILE A 507 0.71 16.68 -24.74
N GLN A 508 0.58 15.61 -23.93
CA GLN A 508 1.70 14.85 -23.37
C GLN A 508 2.69 14.33 -24.44
N LEU A 509 2.21 13.87 -25.60
CA LEU A 509 3.09 13.36 -26.66
C LEU A 509 3.86 14.49 -27.35
N ASN A 510 3.24 15.68 -27.49
CA ASN A 510 3.92 16.84 -28.06
C ASN A 510 4.99 17.37 -27.10
N SER A 511 4.69 17.37 -25.80
CA SER A 511 5.58 17.89 -24.76
C SER A 511 6.70 16.92 -24.40
N LEU A 512 6.39 15.64 -24.20
CA LEU A 512 7.30 14.64 -23.63
C LEU A 512 7.79 13.61 -24.65
N GLY A 513 7.12 13.47 -25.81
CA GLY A 513 7.55 12.55 -26.87
C GLY A 513 9.00 12.75 -27.33
N PRO A 514 9.50 14.00 -27.49
CA PRO A 514 10.92 14.24 -27.78
C PRO A 514 11.90 13.72 -26.72
N LEU A 515 11.43 13.49 -25.49
CA LEU A 515 12.20 12.90 -24.39
C LEU A 515 12.12 11.36 -24.35
N GLY A 516 11.33 10.75 -25.25
CA GLY A 516 11.14 9.30 -25.34
C GLY A 516 9.79 8.80 -24.84
N PHE A 517 8.93 9.68 -24.31
CA PHE A 517 7.61 9.32 -23.77
C PHE A 517 6.74 8.61 -24.82
N GLN A 518 6.15 7.48 -24.44
CA GLN A 518 5.22 6.70 -25.25
C GLN A 518 3.81 6.76 -24.65
N PRO A 519 2.75 6.46 -25.43
CA PRO A 519 1.36 6.50 -24.94
C PRO A 519 1.12 5.72 -23.63
N HIS A 520 1.78 4.58 -23.42
CA HIS A 520 1.62 3.77 -22.20
C HIS A 520 2.25 4.42 -20.96
N ASN A 521 3.21 5.35 -21.11
CA ASN A 521 3.83 6.06 -19.98
C ASN A 521 2.90 7.09 -19.33
N ALA A 522 1.71 7.31 -19.89
CA ALA A 522 0.67 8.11 -19.25
C ALA A 522 0.14 7.49 -17.95
N LEU A 523 0.41 6.20 -17.72
CA LEU A 523 0.14 5.49 -16.47
C LEU A 523 1.41 4.77 -16.00
N MET A 524 1.57 4.67 -14.68
CA MET A 524 2.58 3.84 -14.03
C MET A 524 2.14 2.36 -14.04
N PRO A 525 3.10 1.41 -14.04
CA PRO A 525 2.78 -0.01 -13.89
C PRO A 525 2.21 -0.30 -12.49
N VAL A 526 1.22 -1.19 -12.42
CA VAL A 526 0.78 -1.78 -11.15
C VAL A 526 1.91 -2.69 -10.64
N PRO A 527 2.27 -2.65 -9.35
CA PRO A 527 3.38 -3.45 -8.84
C PRO A 527 3.13 -4.95 -9.02
N MET A 528 4.12 -5.69 -9.48
CA MET A 528 3.97 -7.13 -9.73
C MET A 528 3.59 -7.88 -8.44
N SER A 529 4.16 -7.49 -7.30
CA SER A 529 3.82 -8.06 -6.00
C SER A 529 2.33 -7.89 -5.62
N PHE A 530 1.68 -6.82 -6.09
CA PHE A 530 0.26 -6.62 -5.88
C PHE A 530 -0.57 -7.47 -6.85
N VAL A 531 -0.17 -7.57 -8.13
CA VAL A 531 -0.81 -8.45 -9.13
C VAL A 531 -0.77 -9.91 -8.67
N ASP A 532 0.39 -10.38 -8.19
CA ASP A 532 0.57 -11.74 -7.67
C ASP A 532 -0.31 -12.03 -6.44
N GLN A 533 -0.54 -11.01 -5.60
CA GLN A 533 -1.36 -11.14 -4.41
C GLN A 533 -2.87 -11.13 -4.72
N TYR A 534 -3.30 -10.35 -5.72
CA TYR A 534 -4.69 -10.14 -6.09
C TYR A 534 -4.92 -10.60 -7.55
N PRO A 535 -5.27 -11.88 -7.78
CA PRO A 535 -5.26 -12.49 -9.12
C PRO A 535 -6.26 -11.90 -10.12
N ASN A 536 -7.20 -11.09 -9.65
CA ASN A 536 -8.20 -10.38 -10.46
C ASN A 536 -7.76 -8.96 -10.87
N ILE A 537 -6.55 -8.55 -10.50
CA ILE A 537 -5.94 -7.27 -10.87
C ILE A 537 -5.04 -7.51 -12.08
N VAL A 538 -5.20 -6.66 -13.10
CA VAL A 538 -4.50 -6.79 -14.39
C VAL A 538 -3.46 -5.68 -14.53
N GLN A 539 -2.36 -5.95 -15.23
CA GLN A 539 -1.38 -4.92 -15.50
C GLN A 539 -1.93 -3.82 -16.44
N ASN A 540 -1.44 -2.60 -16.29
CA ASN A 540 -1.71 -1.51 -17.21
C ASN A 540 -1.12 -1.82 -18.60
N PRO A 541 -1.85 -1.51 -19.71
CA PRO A 541 -1.36 -1.81 -21.05
C PRO A 541 0.03 -1.23 -21.31
N GLY A 542 0.96 -2.07 -21.78
CA GLY A 542 2.33 -1.69 -22.10
C GLY A 542 3.39 -2.10 -21.08
N TYR A 543 3.00 -2.70 -19.95
CA TYR A 543 3.91 -3.18 -18.90
C TYR A 543 3.85 -4.68 -18.64
#